data_AF-A0A6P0X6X6-F1
#
_entry.id   AF-A0A6P0X6X6-F1
#
_cell.length_a   1.000
_cell.length_b   1.000
_cell.length_c   1.000
_cell.angle_alpha   90.00
_cell.angle_beta   90.00
_cell.angle_gamma   90.00
#
_symmetry.space_group_name_H-M   'P 1'
#
loop_
_entity.id
_entity.type
_entity.pdbx_description
1 polymer ?
#
loop_
_entity_poly.entity_id
_entity_poly.type
_entity_poly.pdbx_seq_one_letter_code
_entity_poly.pdbx_strand_id
1 'polypeptide(L)'
;MKLLKLFTHPRHQLWRFLGIAIASVYFTWLLGVNTTTIAIATTPDPATPLIAQAETEIPESRELSNTPIVFPSSAEIDAKTRVLFERLFEGFGAINILIIFLLTLGPLKLIGTFAKLTMNAEPALRRQLAFRSFGISTLVIFGVALLCQRVLKSWQIEVSAMLMTTGIILFSVALRTVLAQYNPPTTNNAPPVKPSLELTLNPLVFPSILTPYGIGVVVTLSAIFGRMAIASDTLFLLLLVVMVLNLGAMLAARPLLSIIKPVTLRILGFVFGVMQVALGLDMILTGLKIEAIALKFLVG
;
A
#
# COMPACT_ATOMS: atom_id res chain seq x y z
N MET A 1 5.83 34.27 24.34
CA MET A 1 5.14 34.50 23.04
C MET A 1 6.10 34.98 21.95
N LYS A 2 7.13 34.19 21.61
CA LYS A 2 8.08 34.47 20.50
C LYS A 2 8.61 33.22 19.76
N LEU A 3 8.20 32.00 20.15
CA LEU A 3 8.61 30.74 19.52
C LEU A 3 7.65 30.22 18.43
N LEU A 4 6.50 30.88 18.24
CA LEU A 4 5.47 30.48 17.25
C LEU A 4 5.67 31.13 15.86
N LYS A 5 6.77 31.86 15.63
CA LYS A 5 7.07 32.49 14.34
C LYS A 5 8.14 31.78 13.50
N LEU A 6 8.67 30.65 13.96
CA LEU A 6 9.70 29.90 13.22
C LEU A 6 9.15 28.85 12.24
N PHE A 7 7.84 28.56 12.26
CA PHE A 7 7.21 27.54 11.41
C PHE A 7 6.49 28.07 10.17
N THR A 8 6.53 29.39 9.91
CA THR A 8 5.91 30.03 8.74
C THR A 8 6.95 30.49 7.72
N HIS A 9 8.01 29.72 7.49
CA HIS A 9 9.03 30.06 6.49
C HIS A 9 8.65 29.47 5.11
N PRO A 10 8.58 30.27 4.02
CA PRO A 10 8.14 29.86 2.68
C PRO A 10 8.94 28.74 2.01
N ARG A 11 10.07 28.31 2.58
CA ARG A 11 10.88 27.21 2.02
C ARG A 11 10.18 25.85 2.10
N HIS A 12 9.33 25.58 3.09
CA HIS A 12 8.65 24.27 3.23
C HIS A 12 7.43 24.10 2.30
N GLN A 13 6.79 25.20 1.88
CA GLN A 13 5.77 25.14 0.83
C GLN A 13 6.38 24.79 -0.52
N LEU A 14 7.56 25.33 -0.84
CA LEU A 14 8.25 25.05 -2.09
C LEU A 14 8.53 23.54 -2.27
N TRP A 15 8.96 22.84 -1.22
CA TRP A 15 9.18 21.38 -1.26
C TRP A 15 7.88 20.56 -1.42
N ARG A 16 6.75 21.05 -0.90
CA ARG A 16 5.44 20.41 -1.10
C ARG A 16 4.98 20.55 -2.55
N PHE A 17 5.13 21.73 -3.13
CA PHE A 17 4.81 21.95 -4.56
C PHE A 17 5.78 21.22 -5.48
N LEU A 18 7.08 21.17 -5.15
CA LEU A 18 8.06 20.42 -5.93
C LEU A 18 7.78 18.91 -5.89
N GLY A 19 7.41 18.37 -4.73
CA GLY A 19 7.03 16.95 -4.60
C GLY A 19 5.76 16.58 -5.38
N ILE A 20 4.73 17.45 -5.34
CA ILE A 20 3.50 17.27 -6.11
C ILE A 20 3.77 17.42 -7.62
N ALA A 21 4.61 18.38 -8.03
CA ALA A 21 4.98 18.58 -9.43
C ALA A 21 5.77 17.40 -9.99
N ILE A 22 6.75 16.87 -9.25
CA ILE A 22 7.53 15.69 -9.65
C ILE A 22 6.63 14.46 -9.73
N ALA A 23 5.73 14.25 -8.75
CA ALA A 23 4.77 13.15 -8.78
C ALA A 23 3.78 13.28 -9.95
N SER A 24 3.31 14.48 -10.27
CA SER A 24 2.40 14.74 -11.39
C SER A 24 3.07 14.50 -12.74
N VAL A 25 4.31 14.95 -12.95
CA VAL A 25 5.04 14.71 -14.21
C VAL A 25 5.32 13.22 -14.42
N TYR A 26 5.68 12.50 -13.34
CA TYR A 26 5.86 11.05 -13.41
C TYR A 26 4.54 10.31 -13.68
N PHE A 27 3.43 10.78 -13.12
CA PHE A 27 2.10 10.17 -13.29
C PHE A 27 1.53 10.40 -14.69
N THR A 28 1.70 11.59 -15.26
CA THR A 28 1.30 11.90 -16.65
C THR A 28 2.11 11.09 -17.66
N TRP A 29 3.41 10.89 -17.41
CA TRP A 29 4.26 10.04 -18.26
C TRP A 29 3.88 8.55 -18.15
N LEU A 30 3.42 8.09 -16.99
CA LEU A 30 3.01 6.69 -16.76
C LEU A 30 1.67 6.31 -17.40
N LEU A 31 0.79 7.29 -17.67
CA LEU A 31 -0.57 7.05 -18.17
C LEU A 31 -0.74 7.26 -19.69
N GLY A 32 0.25 7.81 -20.40
CA GLY A 32 0.21 7.91 -21.86
C GLY A 32 -1.02 8.63 -22.43
N VAL A 33 -1.62 9.55 -21.68
CA VAL A 33 -2.85 10.24 -22.07
C VAL A 33 -2.51 11.42 -22.98
N ASN A 34 -2.78 11.28 -24.28
CA ASN A 34 -2.86 12.43 -25.19
C ASN A 34 -4.13 13.22 -24.87
N THR A 35 -3.99 14.50 -24.56
CA THR A 35 -5.09 15.42 -24.28
C THR A 35 -5.89 15.72 -25.54
N THR A 36 -7.06 15.10 -25.69
CA THR A 36 -8.13 15.61 -26.56
C THR A 36 -9.22 16.24 -25.68
N THR A 37 -9.38 17.53 -25.88
CA THR A 37 -10.33 18.45 -25.28
C THR A 37 -11.77 17.96 -25.40
N ILE A 38 -12.48 17.77 -24.29
CA ILE A 38 -13.94 17.65 -24.29
C ILE A 38 -14.51 19.06 -24.12
N ALA A 39 -15.21 19.53 -25.16
CA ALA A 39 -15.92 20.78 -25.17
C ALA A 39 -17.17 20.69 -24.27
N ILE A 40 -17.33 21.67 -23.37
CA ILE A 40 -18.52 21.87 -22.55
C ILE A 40 -19.52 22.67 -23.39
N ALA A 41 -20.70 22.10 -23.64
CA ALA A 41 -21.80 22.80 -24.29
C ALA A 41 -22.63 23.60 -23.26
N THR A 42 -22.93 24.84 -23.63
CA THR A 42 -23.60 25.87 -22.84
C THR A 42 -25.10 26.00 -23.15
N THR A 43 -25.92 26.03 -22.08
CA THR A 43 -27.12 26.90 -21.84
C THR A 43 -28.45 26.57 -22.58
N PRO A 44 -29.59 27.25 -22.30
CA PRO A 44 -30.59 26.89 -21.26
C PRO A 44 -32.07 26.96 -21.78
N ASP A 45 -33.09 26.58 -20.99
CA ASP A 45 -34.42 27.26 -21.03
C ASP A 45 -35.32 26.95 -19.81
N PRO A 46 -36.21 27.88 -19.37
CA PRO A 46 -36.99 27.83 -18.13
C PRO A 46 -38.50 27.54 -18.35
N ALA A 47 -39.27 27.62 -17.26
CA ALA A 47 -40.74 27.46 -17.13
C ALA A 47 -41.21 25.98 -17.07
N THR A 48 -42.07 25.53 -16.14
CA THR A 48 -43.25 26.16 -15.51
C THR A 48 -43.59 25.36 -14.22
N PRO A 49 -44.44 25.86 -13.29
CA PRO A 49 -44.39 25.59 -11.86
C PRO A 49 -45.34 24.48 -11.41
N LEU A 50 -45.05 23.92 -10.23
CA LEU A 50 -46.03 23.20 -9.41
C LEU A 50 -45.75 23.49 -7.93
N ILE A 51 -46.24 24.65 -7.48
CA ILE A 51 -46.60 24.86 -6.07
C ILE A 51 -48.12 24.77 -6.03
N ALA A 52 -48.65 23.70 -5.44
CA ALA A 52 -49.90 23.71 -4.69
C ALA A 52 -50.10 22.36 -3.99
N GLN A 53 -50.50 22.44 -2.73
CA GLN A 53 -50.98 21.37 -1.83
C GLN A 53 -49.93 20.66 -0.96
N ALA A 54 -49.65 21.22 0.21
CA ALA A 54 -50.16 20.65 1.46
C ALA A 54 -49.90 21.63 2.62
N GLU A 55 -51.00 22.05 3.22
CA GLU A 55 -51.12 22.92 4.38
C GLU A 55 -50.62 22.23 5.66
N THR A 56 -50.01 23.05 6.53
CA THR A 56 -50.07 22.98 7.99
C THR A 56 -49.77 21.66 8.70
N GLU A 57 -48.53 21.55 9.19
CA GLU A 57 -48.24 21.17 10.58
C GLU A 57 -46.88 21.76 10.94
N ILE A 58 -46.86 22.78 11.81
CA ILE A 58 -45.64 23.25 12.46
C ILE A 58 -45.45 22.31 13.65
N PRO A 59 -44.45 21.39 13.66
CA PRO A 59 -44.14 20.70 14.88
C PRO A 59 -43.50 21.73 15.80
N GLU A 60 -44.21 21.98 16.89
CA GLU A 60 -43.75 22.49 18.18
C GLU A 60 -42.23 22.56 18.28
N SER A 61 -41.72 23.77 18.56
CA SER A 61 -40.30 24.05 18.78
C SER A 61 -39.70 23.00 19.71
N ARG A 62 -38.99 22.01 19.14
CA ARG A 62 -38.07 21.17 19.90
C ARG A 62 -37.16 22.12 20.64
N GLU A 63 -37.31 22.18 21.95
CA GLU A 63 -36.35 22.84 22.84
C GLU A 63 -34.97 22.40 22.37
N LEU A 64 -34.18 23.34 21.83
CA LEU A 64 -32.76 23.11 21.67
C LEU A 64 -32.25 22.82 23.08
N SER A 65 -32.02 21.54 23.36
CA SER A 65 -31.36 21.08 24.57
C SER A 65 -30.13 21.96 24.75
N ASN A 66 -30.19 22.87 25.72
CA ASN A 66 -29.11 23.77 26.13
C ASN A 66 -27.96 23.00 26.80
N THR A 67 -27.84 21.69 26.55
CA THR A 67 -26.62 20.95 26.79
C THR A 67 -25.53 21.65 26.00
N PRO A 68 -24.53 22.28 26.65
CA PRO A 68 -23.41 22.84 25.93
C PRO A 68 -22.85 21.74 25.03
N ILE A 69 -22.58 22.07 23.75
CA ILE A 69 -21.85 21.16 22.86
C ILE A 69 -20.46 21.03 23.47
N VAL A 70 -20.30 20.02 24.33
CA VAL A 70 -19.01 19.65 24.90
C VAL A 70 -18.26 18.99 23.76
N PHE A 71 -17.43 19.77 23.08
CA PHE A 71 -16.48 19.20 22.14
C PHE A 71 -15.58 18.25 22.93
N PRO A 72 -15.57 16.95 22.60
CA PRO A 72 -14.76 15.99 23.31
C PRO A 72 -13.30 16.43 23.28
N SER A 73 -12.61 16.24 24.39
CA SER A 73 -11.17 16.54 24.50
C SER A 73 -10.41 15.79 23.40
N SER A 74 -9.31 16.35 22.88
CA SER A 74 -8.46 15.66 21.89
C SER A 74 -8.01 14.27 22.37
N ALA A 75 -7.88 14.09 23.69
CA ALA A 75 -7.57 12.81 24.31
C ALA A 75 -8.75 11.80 24.27
N GLU A 76 -9.99 12.27 24.40
CA GLU A 76 -11.19 11.41 24.30
C GLU A 76 -11.45 11.01 22.85
N ILE A 77 -11.24 11.92 21.90
CA ILE A 77 -11.33 11.61 20.46
C ILE A 77 -10.28 10.57 20.08
N ASP A 78 -9.04 10.74 20.51
CA ASP A 78 -7.95 9.80 20.23
C ASP A 78 -8.22 8.42 20.87
N ALA A 79 -8.72 8.39 22.11
CA ALA A 79 -9.09 7.14 22.78
C ALA A 79 -10.25 6.41 22.08
N LYS A 80 -11.31 7.14 21.69
CA LYS A 80 -12.47 6.56 21.00
C LYS A 80 -12.11 6.07 19.58
N THR A 81 -11.30 6.83 18.85
CA THR A 81 -10.77 6.43 17.55
C THR A 81 -9.84 5.22 17.68
N ARG A 82 -9.03 5.14 18.74
CA ARG A 82 -8.16 3.98 19.02
C ARG A 82 -8.97 2.71 19.28
N VAL A 83 -10.01 2.78 20.11
CA VAL A 83 -10.89 1.63 20.38
C VAL A 83 -11.65 1.21 19.11
N LEU A 84 -12.11 2.15 18.30
CA LEU A 84 -12.74 1.85 17.01
C LEU A 84 -11.76 1.18 16.04
N PHE A 85 -10.53 1.67 15.97
CA PHE A 85 -9.45 1.06 15.19
C PHE A 85 -9.13 -0.35 15.69
N GLU A 86 -8.97 -0.55 17.00
CA GLU A 86 -8.71 -1.87 17.59
C GLU A 86 -9.83 -2.87 17.26
N ARG A 87 -11.09 -2.44 17.23
CA ARG A 87 -12.24 -3.26 16.79
C ARG A 87 -12.22 -3.55 15.29
N LEU A 88 -11.87 -2.57 14.47
CA LEU A 88 -11.78 -2.75 13.01
C LEU A 88 -10.66 -3.71 12.59
N PHE A 89 -9.59 -3.77 13.39
CA PHE A 89 -8.46 -4.68 13.20
C PHE A 89 -8.47 -5.84 14.21
N GLU A 90 -9.60 -6.08 14.89
CA GLU A 90 -9.74 -7.16 15.85
C GLU A 90 -9.57 -8.50 15.11
N GLY A 91 -8.53 -9.26 15.48
CA GLY A 91 -8.10 -10.45 14.75
C GLY A 91 -6.87 -10.27 13.86
N PHE A 92 -6.36 -9.06 13.62
CA PHE A 92 -5.03 -8.86 12.98
C PHE A 92 -3.89 -9.16 13.95
N GLY A 93 -3.71 -10.44 14.28
CA GLY A 93 -2.56 -10.92 15.05
C GLY A 93 -1.26 -10.93 14.24
N ALA A 94 -0.14 -11.13 14.92
CA ALA A 94 1.19 -11.22 14.31
C ALA A 94 1.26 -12.23 13.15
N ILE A 95 0.49 -13.32 13.23
CA ILE A 95 0.41 -14.34 12.18
C ILE A 95 -0.19 -13.80 10.88
N ASN A 96 -1.24 -12.97 10.95
CA ASN A 96 -1.89 -12.40 9.76
C ASN A 96 -0.97 -11.39 9.08
N ILE A 97 -0.25 -10.59 9.86
CA ILE A 97 0.76 -9.67 9.36
C ILE A 97 1.91 -10.44 8.70
N LEU A 98 2.37 -11.53 9.30
CA LEU A 98 3.38 -12.39 8.72
C LEU A 98 2.91 -12.98 7.37
N ILE A 99 1.67 -13.46 7.29
CA ILE A 99 1.08 -13.98 6.05
C ILE A 99 1.02 -12.87 4.99
N ILE A 100 0.60 -11.66 5.35
CA ILE A 100 0.58 -10.51 4.44
C ILE A 100 1.98 -10.17 3.93
N PHE A 101 2.99 -10.16 4.80
CA PHE A 101 4.38 -9.96 4.38
C PHE A 101 4.90 -11.10 3.51
N LEU A 102 4.59 -12.35 3.82
CA LEU A 102 4.96 -13.50 2.98
C LEU A 102 4.29 -13.44 1.60
N LEU A 103 3.05 -13.01 1.54
CA LEU A 103 2.31 -12.85 0.30
C LEU A 103 2.88 -11.71 -0.56
N THR A 104 3.37 -10.64 0.08
CA THR A 104 3.74 -9.40 -0.60
C THR A 104 5.23 -9.23 -0.87
N LEU A 105 6.07 -9.61 0.09
CA LEU A 105 7.54 -9.53 0.09
C LEU A 105 8.21 -10.91 0.14
N GLY A 106 7.43 -11.99 0.23
CA GLY A 106 7.98 -13.29 0.58
C GLY A 106 8.64 -14.09 -0.55
N PRO A 107 9.17 -15.28 -0.19
CA PRO A 107 10.18 -15.98 -0.97
C PRO A 107 9.64 -16.62 -2.25
N LEU A 108 8.34 -16.94 -2.30
CA LEU A 108 7.75 -17.73 -3.37
C LEU A 108 7.90 -17.08 -4.75
N LYS A 109 7.72 -15.77 -4.83
CA LYS A 109 7.93 -15.01 -6.07
C LYS A 109 9.40 -14.81 -6.39
N LEU A 110 10.22 -14.66 -5.34
CA LEU A 110 11.65 -14.42 -5.45
C LEU A 110 12.39 -15.61 -6.05
N ILE A 111 12.02 -16.85 -5.70
CA ILE A 111 12.68 -18.08 -6.17
C ILE A 111 12.75 -18.13 -7.70
N GLY A 112 11.62 -17.88 -8.36
CA GLY A 112 11.53 -17.93 -9.83
C GLY A 112 12.42 -16.86 -10.48
N THR A 113 12.37 -15.62 -9.99
CA THR A 113 13.18 -14.54 -10.54
C THR A 113 14.66 -14.75 -10.26
N PHE A 114 15.04 -15.09 -9.03
CA PHE A 114 16.42 -15.33 -8.64
C PHE A 114 17.04 -16.49 -9.43
N ALA A 115 16.30 -17.58 -9.64
CA ALA A 115 16.78 -18.70 -10.43
C ALA A 115 17.00 -18.34 -11.90
N LYS A 116 16.12 -17.54 -12.51
CA LYS A 116 16.31 -17.05 -13.88
C LYS A 116 17.56 -16.17 -14.00
N LEU A 117 17.77 -15.26 -13.05
CA LEU A 117 18.94 -14.36 -13.04
C LEU A 117 20.25 -15.08 -12.72
N THR A 118 20.20 -16.25 -12.07
CA THR A 118 21.39 -17.00 -11.64
C THR A 118 21.56 -18.36 -12.34
N MET A 119 20.84 -18.59 -13.45
CA MET A 119 20.82 -19.87 -14.16
C MET A 119 22.23 -20.32 -14.56
N ASN A 120 23.04 -19.39 -15.10
CA ASN A 120 24.42 -19.62 -15.55
C ASN A 120 25.47 -19.06 -14.57
N ALA A 121 25.09 -18.74 -13.33
CA ALA A 121 26.00 -18.16 -12.36
C ALA A 121 26.83 -19.23 -11.65
N GLU A 122 28.09 -18.90 -11.39
CA GLU A 122 28.95 -19.68 -10.50
C GLU A 122 28.37 -19.70 -9.05
N PRO A 123 28.52 -20.79 -8.29
CA PRO A 123 28.03 -20.86 -6.91
C PRO A 123 28.53 -19.73 -5.99
N ALA A 124 29.73 -19.21 -6.22
CA ALA A 124 30.27 -18.06 -5.47
C ALA A 124 29.48 -16.78 -5.76
N LEU A 125 29.34 -16.43 -7.05
CA LEU A 125 28.56 -15.26 -7.50
C LEU A 125 27.11 -15.31 -7.02
N ARG A 126 26.49 -16.49 -7.10
CA ARG A 126 25.10 -16.70 -6.64
C ARG A 126 24.93 -16.40 -5.15
N ARG A 127 25.84 -16.89 -4.29
CA ARG A 127 25.80 -16.60 -2.85
C ARG A 127 26.03 -15.11 -2.58
N GLN A 128 26.99 -14.51 -3.27
CA GLN A 128 27.27 -13.08 -3.15
C GLN A 128 26.05 -12.24 -3.51
N LEU A 129 25.34 -12.59 -4.59
CA LEU A 129 24.12 -11.93 -5.02
C LEU A 129 23.02 -12.05 -3.94
N ALA A 130 22.81 -13.25 -3.39
CA ALA A 130 21.83 -13.48 -2.33
C ALA A 130 22.10 -12.65 -1.07
N PHE A 131 23.34 -12.65 -0.56
CA PHE A 131 23.69 -11.89 0.65
C PHE A 131 23.66 -10.37 0.42
N ARG A 132 24.13 -9.88 -0.73
CA ARG A 132 24.07 -8.45 -1.05
C ARG A 132 22.63 -7.97 -1.18
N SER A 133 21.79 -8.70 -1.90
CA SER A 133 20.38 -8.36 -2.04
C SER A 133 19.65 -8.43 -0.70
N PHE A 134 19.92 -9.44 0.14
CA PHE A 134 19.39 -9.51 1.50
C PHE A 134 19.77 -8.28 2.33
N GLY A 135 21.05 -7.89 2.35
CA GLY A 135 21.53 -6.75 3.12
C GLY A 135 20.89 -5.43 2.67
N ILE A 136 20.88 -5.18 1.35
CA ILE A 136 20.30 -3.96 0.78
C ILE A 136 18.78 -3.93 1.02
N SER A 137 18.06 -5.01 0.72
CA SER A 137 16.61 -5.06 0.90
C SER A 137 16.19 -4.87 2.35
N THR A 138 16.92 -5.50 3.29
CA THR A 138 16.66 -5.36 4.73
C THR A 138 16.87 -3.93 5.18
N LEU A 139 18.00 -3.31 4.80
CA LEU A 139 18.30 -1.94 5.16
C LEU A 139 17.24 -0.96 4.63
N VAL A 140 16.86 -1.12 3.36
CA VAL A 140 15.86 -0.27 2.72
C VAL A 140 14.49 -0.43 3.36
N ILE A 141 14.00 -1.66 3.56
CA ILE A 141 12.64 -1.86 4.07
C ILE A 141 12.52 -1.44 5.55
N PHE A 142 13.58 -1.61 6.34
CA PHE A 142 13.67 -1.07 7.69
C PHE A 142 13.69 0.45 7.70
N GLY A 143 14.48 1.05 6.80
CA GLY A 143 14.49 2.50 6.60
C GLY A 143 13.11 3.04 6.25
N VAL A 144 12.38 2.38 5.33
CA VAL A 144 11.01 2.73 4.97
C VAL A 144 10.08 2.62 6.19
N ALA A 145 10.11 1.50 6.91
CA ALA A 145 9.26 1.29 8.08
C ALA A 145 9.48 2.36 9.18
N LEU A 146 10.74 2.77 9.39
CA LEU A 146 11.10 3.80 10.38
C LEU A 146 10.76 5.23 9.93
N LEU A 147 10.99 5.57 8.67
CA LEU A 147 10.87 6.94 8.17
C LEU A 147 9.43 7.29 7.79
N CYS A 148 8.66 6.31 7.32
CA CYS A 148 7.34 6.52 6.76
C CYS A 148 6.38 7.22 7.72
N GLN A 149 6.33 6.82 9.00
CA GLN A 149 5.43 7.41 9.99
C GLN A 149 5.63 8.94 10.13
N ARG A 150 6.89 9.39 10.09
CA ARG A 150 7.22 10.83 10.18
C ARG A 150 6.75 11.59 8.95
N VAL A 151 6.95 11.01 7.77
CA VAL A 151 6.51 11.59 6.49
C VAL A 151 4.99 11.69 6.44
N LEU A 152 4.27 10.60 6.77
CA LEU A 152 2.81 10.56 6.79
C LEU A 152 2.23 11.60 7.76
N LYS A 153 2.78 11.72 8.97
CA LYS A 153 2.39 12.78 9.92
C LYS A 153 2.62 14.18 9.37
N SER A 154 3.77 14.41 8.71
CA SER A 154 4.05 15.72 8.12
C SER A 154 3.10 16.08 6.99
N TRP A 155 2.61 15.10 6.24
CA TRP A 155 1.70 15.31 5.11
C TRP A 155 0.22 15.25 5.52
N GLN A 156 -0.08 14.93 6.79
CA GLN A 156 -1.43 14.74 7.31
C GLN A 156 -2.23 13.72 6.48
N ILE A 157 -1.55 12.66 6.01
CA ILE A 157 -2.21 11.59 5.27
C ILE A 157 -2.88 10.65 6.25
N GLU A 158 -4.16 10.41 6.03
CA GLU A 158 -4.96 9.51 6.84
C GLU A 158 -4.67 8.03 6.54
N VAL A 159 -4.90 7.18 7.55
CA VAL A 159 -4.65 5.74 7.43
C VAL A 159 -5.65 5.08 6.46
N SER A 160 -6.88 5.59 6.38
CA SER A 160 -7.90 5.21 5.39
C SER A 160 -7.40 5.42 3.96
N ALA A 161 -6.88 6.61 3.65
CA ALA A 161 -6.29 6.93 2.35
C ALA A 161 -5.09 6.03 2.02
N MET A 162 -4.25 5.71 3.01
CA MET A 162 -3.15 4.77 2.84
C MET A 162 -3.61 3.34 2.57
N LEU A 163 -4.65 2.88 3.25
CA LEU A 163 -5.26 1.57 3.02
C LEU A 163 -5.83 1.46 1.61
N MET A 164 -6.59 2.47 1.17
CA MET A 164 -7.14 2.53 -0.18
C MET A 164 -6.03 2.57 -1.25
N THR A 165 -5.01 3.41 -1.06
CA THR A 165 -3.90 3.55 -2.02
C THR A 165 -3.11 2.25 -2.15
N THR A 166 -2.68 1.67 -1.03
CA THR A 166 -1.95 0.40 -1.04
C THR A 166 -2.82 -0.73 -1.58
N GLY A 167 -4.10 -0.75 -1.23
CA GLY A 167 -5.07 -1.71 -1.75
C GLY A 167 -5.25 -1.62 -3.26
N ILE A 168 -5.36 -0.41 -3.83
CA ILE A 168 -5.45 -0.17 -5.28
C ILE A 168 -4.19 -0.67 -6.00
N ILE A 169 -3.01 -0.34 -5.48
CA ILE A 169 -1.73 -0.77 -6.08
C ILE A 169 -1.63 -2.30 -6.04
N LEU A 170 -1.89 -2.90 -4.88
CA LEU A 170 -1.84 -4.35 -4.68
C LEU A 170 -2.85 -5.08 -5.57
N PHE A 171 -4.11 -4.63 -5.58
CA PHE A 171 -5.18 -5.17 -6.42
C PHE A 171 -4.83 -5.08 -7.90
N SER A 172 -4.35 -3.93 -8.37
CA SER A 172 -4.03 -3.72 -9.78
C SER A 172 -2.89 -4.61 -10.26
N VAL A 173 -1.83 -4.77 -9.46
CA VAL A 173 -0.70 -5.65 -9.78
C VAL A 173 -1.12 -7.12 -9.73
N ALA A 174 -1.89 -7.51 -8.72
CA ALA A 174 -2.39 -8.87 -8.58
C ALA A 174 -3.35 -9.24 -9.72
N LEU A 175 -4.27 -8.34 -10.09
CA LEU A 175 -5.22 -8.54 -11.17
C LEU A 175 -4.50 -8.73 -12.50
N ARG A 176 -3.49 -7.89 -12.81
CA ARG A 176 -2.64 -8.09 -13.99
C ARG A 176 -1.97 -9.46 -13.99
N THR A 177 -1.50 -9.92 -12.83
CA THR A 177 -0.84 -11.23 -12.69
C THR A 177 -1.82 -12.38 -12.95
N VAL A 178 -3.04 -12.31 -12.41
CA VAL A 178 -4.09 -13.31 -12.63
C VAL A 178 -4.55 -13.31 -14.09
N LEU A 179 -4.74 -12.13 -14.69
CA LEU A 179 -5.22 -12.01 -16.07
C LEU A 179 -4.15 -12.37 -17.12
N ALA A 180 -2.86 -12.28 -16.78
CA ALA A 180 -1.76 -12.59 -17.70
C ALA A 180 -1.81 -14.02 -18.27
N GLN A 181 -2.50 -14.94 -17.60
CA GLN A 181 -2.66 -16.32 -18.07
C GLN A 181 -3.54 -16.47 -19.32
N TYR A 182 -4.41 -15.49 -19.59
CA TYR A 182 -5.27 -15.48 -20.78
C TYR A 182 -4.58 -14.85 -21.99
N ASN A 183 -3.42 -14.21 -21.79
CA ASN A 183 -2.64 -13.67 -22.88
C ASN A 183 -1.90 -14.81 -23.59
N PRO A 184 -1.78 -14.76 -24.93
CA PRO A 184 -0.95 -15.70 -25.65
C PRO A 184 0.49 -15.64 -25.10
N PRO A 185 1.21 -16.77 -25.02
CA PRO A 185 2.59 -16.78 -24.56
C PRO A 185 3.40 -15.81 -25.41
N THR A 186 3.85 -14.71 -24.83
CA THR A 186 4.81 -13.84 -25.51
C THR A 186 6.07 -14.65 -25.72
N THR A 187 6.46 -14.89 -26.98
CA THR A 187 7.77 -15.41 -27.35
C THR A 187 8.81 -14.37 -26.96
N ASN A 188 9.22 -14.42 -25.70
CA ASN A 188 10.15 -13.46 -25.13
C ASN A 188 11.55 -13.82 -25.65
N ASN A 189 11.86 -13.37 -26.87
CA ASN A 189 13.16 -13.50 -27.54
C ASN A 189 14.23 -12.59 -26.91
N ALA A 190 14.06 -12.21 -25.64
CA ALA A 190 15.03 -11.42 -24.92
C ALA A 190 16.34 -12.23 -24.80
N PRO A 191 17.50 -11.64 -25.13
CA PRO A 191 18.76 -12.33 -25.00
C PRO A 191 18.97 -12.81 -23.55
N PRO A 192 19.61 -13.98 -23.36
CA PRO A 192 19.82 -14.53 -22.04
C PRO A 192 20.58 -13.53 -21.17
N VAL A 193 19.98 -13.17 -20.03
CA VAL A 193 20.57 -12.24 -19.06
C VAL A 193 21.86 -12.86 -18.52
N LYS A 194 22.99 -12.17 -18.73
CA LYS A 194 24.28 -12.58 -18.16
C LYS A 194 24.27 -12.32 -16.66
N PRO A 195 24.52 -13.33 -15.82
CA PRO A 195 24.59 -13.12 -14.37
C PRO A 195 25.73 -12.17 -14.01
N SER A 196 25.42 -11.10 -13.29
CA SER A 196 26.40 -10.13 -12.79
C SER A 196 25.93 -9.54 -11.47
N LEU A 197 26.86 -8.89 -10.75
CA LEU A 197 26.53 -8.15 -9.52
C LEU A 197 25.69 -6.90 -9.78
N GLU A 198 25.64 -6.40 -11.01
CA GLU A 198 24.82 -5.25 -11.39
C GLU A 198 23.32 -5.57 -11.27
N LEU A 199 22.97 -6.85 -11.42
CA LEU A 199 21.59 -7.33 -11.24
C LEU A 199 21.09 -7.25 -9.80
N THR A 200 21.99 -6.98 -8.82
CA THR A 200 21.64 -6.90 -7.40
C THR A 200 20.54 -5.87 -7.18
N LEU A 201 20.68 -4.66 -7.74
CA LEU A 201 19.71 -3.58 -7.53
C LEU A 201 18.48 -3.76 -8.42
N ASN A 202 18.68 -3.98 -9.71
CA ASN A 202 17.61 -4.18 -10.69
C ASN A 202 17.92 -5.42 -11.56
N PRO A 203 17.04 -6.42 -11.65
CA PRO A 203 15.69 -6.46 -11.08
C PRO A 203 15.60 -7.10 -9.67
N LEU A 204 16.73 -7.49 -9.05
CA LEU A 204 16.67 -8.37 -7.88
C LEU A 204 16.17 -7.69 -6.60
N VAL A 205 16.79 -6.62 -6.12
CA VAL A 205 16.26 -5.87 -4.97
C VAL A 205 14.96 -5.17 -5.38
N PHE A 206 14.97 -4.42 -6.47
CA PHE A 206 13.80 -3.76 -7.03
C PHE A 206 13.57 -4.24 -8.46
N PRO A 207 12.37 -4.70 -8.83
CA PRO A 207 11.16 -4.80 -8.02
C PRO A 207 10.95 -6.18 -7.36
N SER A 208 11.93 -7.10 -7.39
CA SER A 208 11.64 -8.50 -7.03
C SER A 208 11.50 -8.75 -5.53
N ILE A 209 12.47 -8.36 -4.71
CA ILE A 209 12.36 -8.49 -3.24
C ILE A 209 11.47 -7.37 -2.69
N LEU A 210 11.79 -6.14 -3.05
CA LEU A 210 11.07 -4.94 -2.65
C LEU A 210 10.10 -4.55 -3.77
N THR A 211 8.94 -5.17 -3.74
CA THR A 211 7.86 -4.91 -4.68
C THR A 211 7.18 -3.57 -4.32
N PRO A 212 6.68 -2.79 -5.30
CA PRO A 212 5.98 -1.54 -5.01
C PRO A 212 4.79 -1.74 -4.06
N TYR A 213 4.03 -2.81 -4.25
CA TYR A 213 2.91 -3.15 -3.37
C TYR A 213 3.37 -3.65 -1.98
N GLY A 214 4.48 -4.38 -1.89
CA GLY A 214 5.04 -4.81 -0.61
C GLY A 214 5.56 -3.63 0.22
N ILE A 215 6.20 -2.65 -0.43
CA ILE A 215 6.57 -1.38 0.20
C ILE A 215 5.32 -0.65 0.70
N GLY A 216 4.29 -0.53 -0.13
CA GLY A 216 3.01 0.09 0.26
C GLY A 216 2.39 -0.59 1.48
N VAL A 217 2.42 -1.92 1.54
CA VAL A 217 1.94 -2.70 2.69
C VAL A 217 2.73 -2.43 3.97
N VAL A 218 4.06 -2.35 3.89
CA VAL A 218 4.90 -1.98 5.03
C VAL A 218 4.61 -0.57 5.51
N VAL A 219 4.47 0.38 4.60
CA VAL A 219 4.11 1.78 4.88
C VAL A 219 2.76 1.85 5.59
N THR A 220 1.73 1.18 5.05
CA THR A 220 0.39 1.13 5.65
C THR A 220 0.41 0.47 7.03
N LEU A 221 1.04 -0.71 7.18
CA LEU A 221 1.12 -1.40 8.47
C LEU A 221 1.91 -0.57 9.50
N SER A 222 3.00 0.08 9.10
CA SER A 222 3.74 1.00 9.97
C SER A 222 2.86 2.14 10.47
N ALA A 223 1.99 2.68 9.62
CA ALA A 223 1.06 3.74 10.00
C ALA A 223 -0.02 3.26 10.99
N ILE A 224 -0.51 2.02 10.84
CA ILE A 224 -1.52 1.44 11.73
C ILE A 224 -0.88 1.06 13.08
N PHE A 225 0.32 0.48 13.09
CA PHE A 225 1.02 0.05 14.33
C PHE A 225 1.30 1.21 15.28
N GLY A 226 1.57 2.42 14.75
CA GLY A 226 1.70 3.61 15.59
C GLY A 226 0.42 3.99 16.37
N ARG A 227 -0.72 3.38 16.04
CA ARG A 227 -2.04 3.62 16.66
C ARG A 227 -2.57 2.42 17.46
N MET A 228 -2.06 1.20 17.21
CA MET A 228 -2.49 -0.03 17.90
C MET A 228 -1.70 -0.29 19.19
N ALA A 229 -2.22 -1.14 20.09
CA ALA A 229 -1.51 -1.62 21.29
C ALA A 229 -0.39 -2.65 20.99
N ILE A 230 -0.05 -2.89 19.72
CA ILE A 230 0.97 -3.85 19.33
C ILE A 230 2.35 -3.21 19.51
N ALA A 231 3.27 -3.91 20.20
CA ALA A 231 4.64 -3.44 20.37
C ALA A 231 5.29 -3.18 19.01
N SER A 232 5.86 -1.98 18.83
CA SER A 232 6.48 -1.56 17.57
C SER A 232 7.58 -2.52 17.10
N ASP A 233 8.26 -3.18 18.04
CA ASP A 233 9.31 -4.17 17.77
C ASP A 233 8.80 -5.40 17.02
N THR A 234 7.51 -5.73 17.17
CA THR A 234 6.88 -6.88 16.48
C THR A 234 6.94 -6.72 14.97
N LEU A 235 6.70 -5.51 14.45
CA LEU A 235 6.74 -5.23 13.01
C LEU A 235 8.13 -5.50 12.43
N PHE A 236 9.17 -5.00 13.10
CA PHE A 236 10.56 -5.18 12.69
C PHE A 236 11.00 -6.63 12.78
N LEU A 237 10.58 -7.35 13.83
CA LEU A 237 10.83 -8.78 13.96
C LEU A 237 10.20 -9.57 12.80
N LEU A 238 8.94 -9.32 12.48
CA LEU A 238 8.26 -10.00 11.38
C LEU A 238 8.89 -9.68 10.02
N LEU A 239 9.30 -8.43 9.79
CA LEU A 239 10.04 -8.03 8.59
C LEU A 239 11.39 -8.78 8.50
N LEU A 240 12.13 -8.85 9.61
CA LEU A 240 13.40 -9.58 9.66
C LEU A 240 13.21 -11.05 9.32
N VAL A 241 12.19 -11.70 9.90
CA VAL A 241 11.85 -13.09 9.62
C VAL A 241 11.61 -13.30 8.12
N VAL A 242 10.82 -12.44 7.46
CA VAL A 242 10.57 -12.55 6.01
C VAL A 242 11.84 -12.31 5.19
N MET A 243 12.69 -11.36 5.57
CA MET A 243 13.98 -11.15 4.89
C MET A 243 14.91 -12.35 5.01
N VAL A 244 14.97 -12.99 6.19
CA VAL A 244 15.76 -14.21 6.41
C VAL A 244 15.19 -15.37 5.60
N LEU A 245 13.86 -15.51 5.52
CA LEU A 245 13.22 -16.52 4.67
C LEU A 245 13.52 -16.29 3.19
N ASN A 246 13.56 -15.03 2.73
CA ASN A 246 13.98 -14.68 1.37
C ASN A 246 15.43 -15.09 1.09
N LEU A 247 16.34 -14.82 2.03
CA LEU A 247 17.73 -15.26 1.92
C LEU A 247 17.81 -16.80 1.84
N GLY A 248 17.15 -17.50 2.74
CA GLY A 248 17.09 -18.97 2.74
C GLY A 248 16.56 -19.51 1.40
N ALA A 249 15.51 -18.91 0.86
CA ALA A 249 14.93 -19.30 -0.42
C ALA A 249 15.87 -19.03 -1.61
N MET A 250 16.62 -17.92 -1.62
CA MET A 250 17.62 -17.65 -2.66
C MET A 250 18.76 -18.69 -2.63
N LEU A 251 19.27 -19.00 -1.43
CA LEU A 251 20.30 -20.01 -1.24
C LEU A 251 19.81 -21.40 -1.66
N ALA A 252 18.56 -21.73 -1.31
CA ALA A 252 17.91 -22.99 -1.65
C ALA A 252 17.21 -23.02 -3.01
N ALA A 253 17.30 -21.98 -3.84
CA ALA A 253 16.46 -21.91 -5.05
C ALA A 253 16.75 -23.02 -6.09
N ARG A 254 17.98 -23.56 -6.15
CA ARG A 254 18.33 -24.71 -7.02
C ARG A 254 17.65 -26.00 -6.54
N PRO A 255 17.89 -26.48 -5.30
CA PRO A 255 17.24 -27.70 -4.81
C PRO A 255 15.71 -27.56 -4.80
N LEU A 256 15.20 -26.37 -4.46
CA LEU A 256 13.76 -26.13 -4.44
C LEU A 256 13.12 -26.26 -5.84
N LEU A 257 13.77 -25.75 -6.89
CA LEU A 257 13.28 -25.89 -8.26
C LEU A 257 13.51 -27.28 -8.86
N SER A 258 14.49 -28.05 -8.38
CA SER A 258 14.60 -29.45 -8.79
C SER A 258 13.48 -30.32 -8.21
N ILE A 259 12.93 -29.95 -7.05
CA ILE A 259 11.82 -30.66 -6.40
C ILE A 259 10.48 -30.19 -6.98
N ILE A 260 10.31 -28.89 -7.18
CA ILE A 260 9.00 -28.33 -7.57
C ILE A 260 8.89 -28.22 -9.10
N LYS A 261 7.93 -28.95 -9.66
CA LYS A 261 7.63 -28.91 -11.10
C LYS A 261 7.19 -27.51 -11.56
N PRO A 262 7.52 -27.08 -12.79
CA PRO A 262 7.09 -25.78 -13.32
C PRO A 262 5.57 -25.55 -13.28
N VAL A 263 4.78 -26.61 -13.45
CA VAL A 263 3.31 -26.55 -13.35
C VAL A 263 2.85 -26.18 -11.94
N THR A 264 3.48 -26.73 -10.90
CA THR A 264 3.16 -26.41 -9.51
C THR A 264 3.46 -24.95 -9.19
N LEU A 265 4.58 -24.40 -9.68
CA LEU A 265 4.90 -22.98 -9.56
C LEU A 265 3.83 -22.10 -10.21
N ARG A 266 3.29 -22.52 -11.37
CA ARG A 266 2.22 -21.79 -12.05
C ARG A 266 0.91 -21.79 -11.24
N ILE A 267 0.53 -22.95 -10.70
CA ILE A 267 -0.68 -23.08 -9.86
C ILE A 267 -0.53 -22.25 -8.58
N LEU A 268 0.61 -22.34 -7.90
CA LEU A 268 0.89 -21.50 -6.73
C LEU A 268 0.84 -20.02 -7.11
N GLY A 269 1.45 -19.62 -8.22
CA GLY A 269 1.35 -18.25 -8.73
C GLY A 269 -0.08 -17.78 -8.90
N PHE A 270 -0.98 -18.63 -9.39
CA PHE A 270 -2.41 -18.34 -9.53
C PHE A 270 -3.09 -18.16 -8.17
N VAL A 271 -2.93 -19.12 -7.25
CA VAL A 271 -3.53 -19.05 -5.90
C VAL A 271 -3.06 -17.79 -5.17
N PHE A 272 -1.77 -17.49 -5.22
CA PHE A 272 -1.20 -16.27 -4.64
C PHE A 272 -1.75 -15.02 -5.32
N GLY A 273 -1.89 -15.02 -6.64
CA GLY A 273 -2.51 -13.92 -7.39
C GLY A 273 -3.93 -13.63 -6.93
N VAL A 274 -4.79 -14.65 -6.83
CA VAL A 274 -6.18 -14.51 -6.36
C VAL A 274 -6.23 -14.03 -4.91
N MET A 275 -5.40 -14.60 -4.02
CA MET A 275 -5.30 -14.15 -2.63
C MET A 275 -4.87 -12.68 -2.53
N GLN A 276 -3.99 -12.20 -3.40
CA GLN A 276 -3.58 -10.80 -3.43
C GLN A 276 -4.66 -9.87 -3.98
N VAL A 277 -5.45 -10.30 -4.95
CA VAL A 277 -6.62 -9.55 -5.42
C VAL A 277 -7.59 -9.36 -4.25
N ALA A 278 -7.90 -10.44 -3.52
CA ALA A 278 -8.75 -10.40 -2.34
C ALA A 278 -8.18 -9.48 -1.25
N LEU A 279 -6.88 -9.59 -0.95
CA LEU A 279 -6.22 -8.72 0.04
C LEU A 279 -6.26 -7.24 -0.36
N GLY A 280 -5.99 -6.92 -1.63
CA GLY A 280 -6.06 -5.54 -2.12
C GLY A 280 -7.47 -4.98 -2.01
N LEU A 281 -8.49 -5.76 -2.37
CA LEU A 281 -9.89 -5.39 -2.23
C LEU A 281 -10.28 -5.19 -0.75
N ASP A 282 -9.85 -6.08 0.14
CA ASP A 282 -10.11 -5.97 1.58
C ASP A 282 -9.51 -4.70 2.18
N MET A 283 -8.29 -4.33 1.77
CA MET A 283 -7.67 -3.06 2.19
C MET A 283 -8.47 -1.84 1.70
N ILE A 284 -8.96 -1.86 0.46
CA ILE A 284 -9.82 -0.79 -0.08
C ILE A 284 -11.12 -0.67 0.73
N LEU A 285 -11.81 -1.80 0.95
CA LEU A 285 -13.06 -1.84 1.69
C LEU A 285 -12.87 -1.43 3.15
N THR A 286 -11.76 -1.80 3.77
CA THR A 286 -11.42 -1.39 5.14
C THR A 286 -11.18 0.11 5.21
N GLY A 287 -10.45 0.69 4.25
CA GLY A 287 -10.29 2.14 4.15
C GLY A 287 -11.63 2.87 4.01
N LEU A 288 -12.53 2.36 3.15
CA LEU A 288 -13.87 2.93 2.97
C LEU A 288 -14.75 2.81 4.22
N LYS A 289 -14.69 1.68 4.93
CA LYS A 289 -15.41 1.48 6.20
C LYS A 289 -14.99 2.49 7.26
N ILE A 290 -13.69 2.81 7.37
CA ILE A 290 -13.17 3.81 8.31
C ILE A 290 -13.80 5.18 8.03
N GLU A 291 -13.79 5.63 6.77
CA GLU A 291 -14.41 6.90 6.36
C GLU A 291 -15.91 6.94 6.59
N ALA A 292 -16.62 5.85 6.25
CA ALA A 292 -18.07 5.77 6.43
C ALA A 292 -18.47 5.87 7.91
N ILE A 293 -17.69 5.27 8.82
CA ILE A 293 -17.92 5.39 10.26
C ILE A 293 -17.63 6.81 10.74
N ALA A 294 -16.55 7.43 10.28
CA ALA A 294 -16.22 8.82 10.61
C ALA A 294 -17.35 9.78 10.21
N LEU A 295 -17.90 9.62 9.00
CA LEU A 295 -19.06 10.39 8.53
C LEU A 295 -20.31 10.15 9.39
N LYS A 296 -20.59 8.89 9.75
CA LYS A 296 -21.73 8.56 10.62
C LYS A 296 -21.63 9.24 12.00
N PHE A 297 -20.42 9.39 12.54
CA PHE A 297 -20.20 10.11 13.80
C PHE A 297 -20.34 11.63 13.69
N LEU A 298 -20.21 12.22 12.50
CA LEU A 298 -20.35 13.67 12.29
C LEU A 298 -21.81 14.08 11.99
N VAL A 299 -22.59 13.19 11.37
CA VAL A 299 -23.98 13.45 10.95
C VAL A 299 -25.01 12.98 12.00
N GLY A 300 -24.59 12.16 12.96
CA GLY A 300 -25.43 11.56 14.01
C GLY A 300 -25.29 12.23 15.37
#